data_AF-A0A7C8J2H0-F1
#
_entry.id   AF-A0A7C8J2H0-F1
#
_cell.length_a   1.000
_cell.length_b   1.000
_cell.length_c   1.000
_cell.angle_alpha   90.00
_cell.angle_beta   90.00
_cell.angle_gamma   90.00
#
_symmetry.space_group_name_H-M   'P 1'
#
loop_
_entity.id
_entity.type
_entity.pdbx_description
1 polymer ?
#
loop_
_entity_poly.entity_id
_entity_poly.type
_entity_poly.pdbx_seq_one_letter_code
_entity_poly.pdbx_strand_id
1 'polypeptide(L)'
;MRLWRSLVLKKFWAFRIPGNTQNTTLLQILSITSSRPVSIGVGLSLPSCFGNQIQTKISRAKMSGDDTFCDQTMGAAEDNAEILNADSASKDVKEPPVQAESSQKVEAEKPLPKLTAAEFKAYNRLAVIMDQYHNHFRATWTEIITGLRKSRPKNQSLRQFLSIAQGFCRMLDAHHNIEESYFFPILAKKMPAFQKHNKEHGEMIAHHRQIHKGLDKFEDYVNACKSGEKDFVASDMLELMESFEKVLWQHLDEEVQQLGAENMRKYWTLEELKMIPM
;
A
#
# COMPACT_ATOMS: atom_id res chain seq x y z
N MET A 1 -11.15 -45.33 12.65
CA MET A 1 -10.59 -44.34 11.71
C MET A 1 -11.40 -43.07 11.87
N ARG A 2 -10.86 -42.07 12.58
CA ARG A 2 -11.56 -40.84 12.97
C ARG A 2 -11.01 -39.67 12.14
N LEU A 3 -11.89 -39.08 11.34
CA LEU A 3 -11.68 -37.87 10.56
C LEU A 3 -11.67 -36.65 11.51
N TRP A 4 -10.60 -35.85 11.48
CA TRP A 4 -10.59 -34.51 12.08
C TRP A 4 -10.59 -33.49 10.95
N ARG A 5 -11.73 -32.81 10.76
CA ARG A 5 -11.87 -31.61 9.94
C ARG A 5 -11.42 -30.41 10.78
N SER A 6 -10.41 -29.69 10.31
CA SER A 6 -9.94 -28.45 10.92
C SER A 6 -10.91 -27.30 10.60
N LEU A 7 -11.38 -26.61 11.63
CA LEU A 7 -12.28 -25.47 11.56
C LEU A 7 -11.44 -24.18 11.37
N VAL A 8 -11.68 -23.45 10.28
CA VAL A 8 -11.14 -22.11 10.05
C VAL A 8 -11.99 -21.10 10.82
N LEU A 9 -11.45 -20.55 11.92
CA LEU A 9 -12.06 -19.40 12.60
C LEU A 9 -11.63 -18.10 11.90
N LYS A 10 -12.51 -17.52 11.08
CA LYS A 10 -12.43 -16.11 10.67
C LYS A 10 -12.92 -15.24 11.84
N LYS A 11 -12.02 -14.58 12.56
CA LYS A 11 -12.39 -13.53 13.54
C LYS A 11 -12.51 -12.19 12.81
N PHE A 12 -13.74 -11.74 12.62
CA PHE A 12 -14.04 -10.36 12.25
C PHE A 12 -13.76 -9.44 13.45
N TRP A 13 -12.91 -8.43 13.27
CA TRP A 13 -12.82 -7.29 14.17
C TRP A 13 -13.70 -6.16 13.62
N ALA A 14 -14.86 -5.95 14.24
CA ALA A 14 -15.66 -4.74 14.03
C ALA A 14 -15.13 -3.65 15.00
N PHE A 15 -14.38 -2.69 14.48
CA PHE A 15 -14.02 -1.49 15.25
C PHE A 15 -15.13 -0.45 15.12
N ARG A 16 -15.82 -0.20 16.24
CA ARG A 16 -16.76 0.92 16.41
C ARG A 16 -15.94 2.18 16.68
N ILE A 17 -16.06 3.19 15.81
CA ILE A 17 -15.48 4.53 16.01
C ILE A 17 -16.36 5.30 17.00
N PRO A 18 -15.84 5.77 18.15
CA PRO A 18 -16.43 6.90 18.86
C PRO A 18 -15.83 8.18 18.27
N GLY A 19 -16.70 9.04 17.73
CA GLY A 19 -16.29 10.38 17.31
C GLY A 19 -15.71 11.16 18.49
N ASN A 20 -14.58 11.83 18.24
CA ASN A 20 -14.18 12.95 19.05
C ASN A 20 -13.59 14.05 18.15
N THR A 21 -14.15 15.23 18.33
CA THR A 21 -13.84 16.49 17.66
C THR A 21 -12.54 17.10 18.20
N GLN A 22 -11.87 17.86 17.33
CA GLN A 22 -10.79 18.82 17.61
C GLN A 22 -9.41 18.25 18.01
N ASN A 23 -8.50 18.19 17.04
CA ASN A 23 -7.22 18.92 17.12
C ASN A 23 -6.44 18.77 15.81
N THR A 24 -6.46 19.81 14.99
CA THR A 24 -5.48 20.04 13.93
C THR A 24 -4.16 20.45 14.58
N THR A 25 -3.10 19.66 14.42
CA THR A 25 -1.74 20.11 14.72
C THR A 25 -0.87 19.88 13.49
N LEU A 26 -0.57 20.99 12.82
CA LEU A 26 0.44 21.14 11.78
C LEU A 26 1.82 20.71 12.32
N LEU A 27 2.45 19.73 11.66
CA LEU A 27 3.87 19.44 11.87
C LEU A 27 4.69 20.42 11.01
N GLN A 28 5.19 21.48 11.64
CA GLN A 28 6.31 22.26 11.09
C GLN A 28 7.62 21.56 11.44
N ILE A 29 8.40 21.22 10.41
CA ILE A 29 9.78 20.73 10.56
C ILE A 29 10.72 21.95 10.54
N LEU A 30 11.42 22.18 11.65
CA LEU A 30 12.45 23.21 11.78
C LEU A 30 13.75 22.76 11.12
N SER A 31 14.26 23.57 10.20
CA SER A 31 15.64 23.50 9.68
C SER A 31 16.63 23.95 10.75
N ILE A 32 17.57 23.09 11.14
CA ILE A 32 18.67 23.44 12.03
C ILE A 32 19.89 23.84 11.18
N THR A 33 20.27 25.11 11.22
CA THR A 33 21.58 25.58 10.78
C THR A 33 22.50 25.74 11.99
N SER A 34 23.66 25.09 11.93
CA SER A 34 24.74 25.12 12.92
C SER A 34 25.64 26.35 12.74
N SER A 35 25.97 27.04 13.83
CA SER A 35 27.23 27.80 14.03
C SER A 35 27.49 28.05 15.53
N ARG A 36 28.76 27.95 15.93
CA ARG A 36 29.37 27.87 17.29
C ARG A 36 29.47 29.26 18.00
N PRO A 37 30.24 29.50 19.11
CA PRO A 37 30.86 28.64 20.16
C PRO A 37 30.74 29.13 21.65
N VAL A 38 31.06 28.21 22.60
CA VAL A 38 31.89 28.30 23.84
C VAL A 38 31.72 29.47 24.85
N SER A 39 31.28 29.18 26.11
CA SER A 39 32.10 29.13 27.36
C SER A 39 31.32 29.27 28.69
N ILE A 40 31.68 28.40 29.66
CA ILE A 40 31.84 28.59 31.12
C ILE A 40 30.60 28.80 32.03
N GLY A 41 30.46 27.90 33.02
CA GLY A 41 30.36 28.31 34.44
C GLY A 41 29.21 27.76 35.30
N VAL A 42 29.56 26.85 36.23
CA VAL A 42 29.05 26.69 37.63
C VAL A 42 27.52 26.44 37.78
N GLY A 43 27.03 25.26 38.16
CA GLY A 43 27.26 24.57 39.43
C GLY A 43 26.25 25.03 40.49
N LEU A 44 25.23 24.20 40.81
CA LEU A 44 24.58 24.10 42.13
C LEU A 44 23.49 23.03 42.11
N SER A 45 23.26 22.45 43.29
CA SER A 45 22.70 21.13 43.57
C SER A 45 21.44 21.22 44.45
N LEU A 46 20.66 20.13 44.47
CA LEU A 46 19.60 19.69 45.42
C LEU A 46 18.16 20.27 45.26
N PRO A 47 17.12 19.62 45.81
CA PRO A 47 16.81 18.18 45.77
C PRO A 47 15.31 17.84 45.52
N SER A 48 15.11 16.53 45.35
CA SER A 48 13.95 15.62 45.43
C SER A 48 12.65 16.00 46.18
N CYS A 49 11.59 15.28 45.76
CA CYS A 49 10.33 14.88 46.43
C CYS A 49 9.08 15.70 46.09
N PHE A 50 8.13 15.09 45.36
CA PHE A 50 6.90 14.52 45.94
C PHE A 50 6.09 13.78 44.87
N GLY A 51 5.83 12.49 45.12
CA GLY A 51 4.84 11.73 44.36
C GLY A 51 3.44 11.98 44.89
N ASN A 52 2.43 11.86 44.02
CA ASN A 52 1.08 11.56 44.47
C ASN A 52 0.38 10.63 43.48
N GLN A 53 -0.05 9.52 44.04
CA GLN A 53 -0.73 8.39 43.42
C GLN A 53 -2.24 8.64 43.52
N ILE A 54 -2.93 8.78 42.38
CA ILE A 54 -4.40 8.80 42.34
C ILE A 54 -4.86 7.41 41.90
N GLN A 55 -5.47 6.67 42.85
CA GLN A 55 -6.24 5.47 42.54
C GLN A 55 -7.65 5.87 42.08
N THR A 56 -8.06 5.38 40.91
CA THR A 56 -9.46 5.39 40.46
C THR A 56 -10.04 3.98 40.56
N LYS A 57 -11.06 3.82 41.41
CA LYS A 57 -11.92 2.64 41.48
C LYS A 57 -12.86 2.62 40.27
N ILE A 58 -12.84 1.56 39.47
CA ILE A 58 -13.85 1.29 38.44
C ILE A 58 -14.75 0.16 38.95
N SER A 59 -16.01 0.49 39.19
CA SER A 59 -17.07 -0.47 39.52
C SER A 59 -17.74 -0.99 38.24
N ARG A 60 -17.86 -2.31 38.20
CA ARG A 60 -18.43 -3.18 37.17
C ARG A 60 -19.96 -3.03 37.07
N ALA A 61 -20.49 -2.71 35.90
CA ALA A 61 -21.91 -2.82 35.56
C ALA A 61 -22.15 -4.06 34.67
N LYS A 62 -23.17 -4.84 35.03
CA LYS A 62 -23.63 -6.08 34.37
C LYS A 62 -24.44 -5.75 33.11
N MET A 63 -24.27 -6.56 32.06
CA MET A 63 -25.10 -6.55 30.86
C MET A 63 -26.04 -7.78 30.92
N SER A 64 -27.35 -7.56 30.90
CA SER A 64 -28.37 -8.59 30.67
C SER A 64 -28.81 -8.51 29.21
N GLY A 65 -28.80 -9.64 28.51
CA GLY A 65 -29.37 -9.79 27.18
C GLY A 65 -30.87 -10.03 27.23
N ASP A 66 -31.58 -9.55 26.22
CA ASP A 66 -32.29 -10.33 25.20
C ASP A 66 -32.86 -9.31 24.20
N ASP A 67 -32.85 -9.65 22.91
CA ASP A 67 -34.05 -9.57 22.06
C ASP A 67 -33.74 -9.88 20.58
N THR A 68 -34.68 -10.63 20.04
CA THR A 68 -34.69 -11.39 18.79
C THR A 68 -35.49 -10.64 17.72
N PHE A 69 -34.93 -10.37 16.54
CA PHE A 69 -35.64 -10.06 15.27
C PHE A 69 -34.57 -9.80 14.16
N CYS A 70 -34.65 -10.13 12.86
CA CYS A 70 -35.63 -10.75 11.98
C CYS A 70 -34.87 -11.46 10.85
N ASP A 71 -35.49 -12.53 10.39
CA ASP A 71 -35.32 -13.27 9.14
C ASP A 71 -35.42 -12.37 7.89
N GLN A 72 -34.61 -12.63 6.85
CA GLN A 72 -35.03 -12.69 5.44
C GLN A 72 -33.85 -12.80 4.44
N THR A 73 -34.05 -13.72 3.49
CA THR A 73 -33.43 -13.91 2.15
C THR A 73 -32.34 -14.98 2.00
N MET A 74 -32.81 -16.19 1.69
CA MET A 74 -32.15 -17.15 0.79
C MET A 74 -32.46 -16.80 -0.67
N GLY A 75 -31.56 -17.15 -1.61
CA GLY A 75 -31.95 -17.56 -2.96
C GLY A 75 -30.95 -17.30 -4.10
N ALA A 76 -30.71 -18.37 -4.87
CA ALA A 76 -29.96 -18.54 -6.15
C ALA A 76 -28.46 -18.90 -6.01
N ALA A 77 -28.06 -20.19 -6.00
CA ALA A 77 -28.01 -21.19 -7.09
C ALA A 77 -27.08 -20.72 -8.24
N GLU A 78 -25.83 -21.19 -8.35
CA GLU A 78 -25.34 -22.49 -8.86
C GLU A 78 -25.66 -22.79 -10.34
N ASP A 79 -24.58 -23.20 -11.02
CA ASP A 79 -24.46 -23.97 -12.27
C ASP A 79 -24.52 -23.25 -13.63
N ASN A 80 -23.41 -23.32 -14.37
CA ASN A 80 -23.42 -24.10 -15.62
C ASN A 80 -22.01 -24.49 -16.09
N ALA A 81 -21.95 -25.74 -16.52
CA ALA A 81 -20.79 -26.54 -16.86
C ALA A 81 -20.31 -26.37 -18.31
N GLU A 82 -19.05 -26.80 -18.48
CA GLU A 82 -18.36 -27.26 -19.70
C GLU A 82 -19.22 -27.97 -20.75
N ILE A 83 -18.75 -27.88 -22.01
CA ILE A 83 -18.80 -28.83 -23.15
C ILE A 83 -18.58 -27.98 -24.43
N LEU A 84 -17.71 -28.23 -25.42
CA LEU A 84 -16.82 -29.33 -25.79
C LEU A 84 -15.90 -28.92 -26.97
N ASN A 85 -14.81 -29.68 -27.13
CA ASN A 85 -14.16 -30.13 -28.37
C ASN A 85 -13.31 -29.14 -29.21
N ALA A 86 -12.00 -29.33 -29.09
CA ALA A 86 -11.03 -29.08 -30.15
C ALA A 86 -10.57 -30.43 -30.73
N ASP A 87 -10.73 -30.61 -32.04
CA ASP A 87 -9.86 -31.53 -32.78
C ASP A 87 -9.83 -31.21 -34.29
N SER A 88 -8.66 -31.51 -34.86
CA SER A 88 -8.31 -31.65 -36.30
C SER A 88 -7.83 -30.43 -37.12
N ALA A 89 -6.50 -30.43 -37.28
CA ALA A 89 -5.76 -30.65 -38.53
C ALA A 89 -5.83 -29.66 -39.72
N SER A 90 -4.63 -29.37 -40.22
CA SER A 90 -4.24 -28.56 -41.36
C SER A 90 -4.62 -29.13 -42.74
N LYS A 91 -4.83 -28.24 -43.72
CA LYS A 91 -4.50 -28.43 -45.14
C LYS A 91 -4.52 -27.11 -45.93
N ASP A 92 -3.82 -27.15 -47.06
CA ASP A 92 -3.10 -26.07 -47.74
C ASP A 92 -3.80 -25.59 -49.05
N VAL A 93 -3.49 -24.34 -49.44
CA VAL A 93 -3.62 -23.61 -50.74
C VAL A 93 -4.96 -23.52 -51.50
N LYS A 94 -5.46 -22.28 -51.75
CA LYS A 94 -5.48 -21.56 -53.08
C LYS A 94 -6.21 -20.20 -53.04
N GLU A 95 -5.55 -19.13 -53.48
CA GLU A 95 -6.08 -17.79 -53.85
C GLU A 95 -6.30 -17.74 -55.40
N PRO A 96 -6.94 -16.72 -56.06
CA PRO A 96 -7.44 -15.40 -55.62
C PRO A 96 -8.81 -14.99 -56.31
N PRO A 97 -9.25 -13.72 -56.55
CA PRO A 97 -8.80 -12.37 -56.08
C PRO A 97 -9.93 -11.32 -55.72
N VAL A 98 -9.50 -10.18 -55.13
CA VAL A 98 -10.02 -8.78 -55.20
C VAL A 98 -11.08 -8.25 -54.18
N GLN A 99 -10.57 -7.34 -53.32
CA GLN A 99 -11.14 -6.08 -52.73
C GLN A 99 -12.33 -6.08 -51.77
N ALA A 100 -12.09 -5.63 -50.53
CA ALA A 100 -12.63 -4.36 -50.02
C ALA A 100 -11.89 -3.92 -48.74
N GLU A 101 -11.70 -2.61 -48.61
CA GLU A 101 -10.89 -1.89 -47.65
C GLU A 101 -11.34 -2.02 -46.19
N SER A 102 -10.38 -1.98 -45.28
CA SER A 102 -10.52 -1.33 -43.97
C SER A 102 -9.11 -0.99 -43.46
N SER A 103 -8.49 0.00 -44.10
CA SER A 103 -7.27 0.63 -43.62
C SER A 103 -7.55 1.33 -42.29
N GLN A 104 -7.23 0.67 -41.18
CA GLN A 104 -7.09 1.38 -39.90
C GLN A 104 -5.87 2.29 -40.01
N LYS A 105 -6.14 3.59 -40.22
CA LYS A 105 -5.15 4.64 -40.03
C LYS A 105 -4.68 4.59 -38.58
N VAL A 106 -3.46 4.12 -38.37
CA VAL A 106 -2.66 4.52 -37.21
C VAL A 106 -2.32 5.99 -37.43
N GLU A 107 -3.18 6.88 -36.92
CA GLU A 107 -2.88 8.31 -36.88
C GLU A 107 -1.70 8.48 -35.92
N ALA A 108 -0.52 8.74 -36.48
CA ALA A 108 0.67 9.05 -35.71
C ALA A 108 0.35 10.28 -34.82
N GLU A 109 0.33 10.07 -33.51
CA GLU A 109 0.15 11.13 -32.51
C GLU A 109 1.11 12.28 -32.85
N LYS A 110 0.54 13.46 -33.15
CA LYS A 110 1.35 14.67 -33.34
C LYS A 110 2.10 14.93 -32.03
N PRO A 111 3.42 15.20 -32.07
CA PRO A 111 4.19 15.40 -30.85
C PRO A 111 3.63 16.60 -30.07
N LEU A 112 3.33 16.38 -28.80
CA LEU A 112 2.86 17.43 -27.91
C LEU A 112 3.91 18.56 -27.84
N PRO A 113 3.49 19.84 -27.70
CA PRO A 113 4.42 20.97 -27.57
C PRO A 113 5.42 20.74 -26.42
N LYS A 114 6.64 21.28 -26.51
CA LYS A 114 7.58 21.17 -25.38
C LYS A 114 7.03 21.93 -24.16
N LEU A 115 7.08 21.32 -22.98
CA LEU A 115 6.72 21.99 -21.73
C LEU A 115 7.78 23.02 -21.36
N THR A 116 7.34 24.16 -20.84
CA THR A 116 8.22 25.05 -20.08
C THR A 116 8.60 24.38 -18.75
N ALA A 117 9.68 24.86 -18.11
CA ALA A 117 10.11 24.32 -16.81
C ALA A 117 9.02 24.45 -15.72
N ALA A 118 8.22 25.52 -15.75
CA ALA A 118 7.14 25.73 -14.79
C ALA A 118 5.99 24.74 -15.00
N GLU A 119 5.61 24.49 -16.26
CA GLU A 119 4.57 23.52 -16.58
C GLU A 119 5.03 22.10 -16.27
N PHE A 120 6.27 21.75 -16.63
CA PHE A 120 6.84 20.44 -16.28
C PHE A 120 6.76 20.21 -14.77
N LYS A 121 7.18 21.18 -13.96
CA LYS A 121 7.09 21.07 -12.49
C LYS A 121 5.64 20.88 -12.02
N ALA A 122 4.69 21.59 -12.60
CA ALA A 122 3.28 21.47 -12.24
C ALA A 122 2.70 20.09 -12.60
N TYR A 123 3.01 19.59 -13.80
CA TYR A 123 2.63 18.24 -14.24
C TYR A 123 3.31 17.14 -13.42
N ASN A 124 4.58 17.32 -13.04
CA ASN A 124 5.37 16.30 -12.34
C ASN A 124 5.13 16.25 -10.83
N ARG A 125 4.28 17.13 -10.27
CA ARG A 125 4.16 17.29 -8.81
C ARG A 125 3.75 16.01 -8.09
N LEU A 126 2.89 15.20 -8.72
CA LEU A 126 2.41 13.94 -8.17
C LEU A 126 3.52 12.88 -8.13
N ALA A 127 4.23 12.72 -9.24
CA ALA A 127 5.40 11.83 -9.31
C ALA A 127 6.45 12.19 -8.26
N VAL A 128 6.71 13.49 -8.01
CA VAL A 128 7.68 13.91 -6.99
C VAL A 128 7.27 13.49 -5.59
N ILE A 129 6.00 13.69 -5.21
CA ILE A 129 5.52 13.28 -3.88
C ILE A 129 5.50 11.76 -3.78
N MET A 130 5.03 11.09 -4.83
CA MET A 130 4.99 9.64 -4.87
C MET A 130 6.38 9.03 -4.65
N ASP A 131 7.36 9.54 -5.37
CA ASP A 131 8.73 9.04 -5.26
C ASP A 131 9.36 9.35 -3.89
N GLN A 132 8.91 10.39 -3.16
CA GLN A 132 9.35 10.61 -1.78
C GLN A 132 8.91 9.47 -0.84
N TYR A 133 7.63 9.04 -0.93
CA TYR A 133 7.15 7.88 -0.18
C TYR A 133 7.86 6.60 -0.64
N HIS A 134 8.00 6.41 -1.96
CA HIS A 134 8.63 5.21 -2.53
C HIS A 134 10.10 5.08 -2.12
N ASN A 135 10.83 6.19 -2.07
CA ASN A 135 12.21 6.21 -1.61
C ASN A 135 12.32 5.89 -0.11
N HIS A 136 11.32 6.29 0.70
CA HIS A 136 11.27 5.85 2.09
C HIS A 136 11.05 4.33 2.20
N PHE A 137 10.14 3.75 1.42
CA PHE A 137 9.96 2.30 1.36
C PHE A 137 11.23 1.56 0.93
N ARG A 138 11.91 2.04 -0.13
CA ARG A 138 13.19 1.48 -0.60
C ARG A 138 14.26 1.51 0.49
N ALA A 139 14.37 2.62 1.22
CA ALA A 139 15.34 2.75 2.31
C ALA A 139 15.04 1.77 3.46
N THR A 140 13.79 1.71 3.92
CA THR A 140 13.39 0.80 5.01
C THR A 140 13.50 -0.67 4.59
N TRP A 141 13.11 -1.02 3.36
CA TRP A 141 13.33 -2.36 2.80
C TRP A 141 14.81 -2.74 2.84
N THR A 142 15.68 -1.85 2.37
CA THR A 142 17.13 -2.07 2.34
C THR A 142 17.69 -2.30 3.74
N GLU A 143 17.23 -1.55 4.74
CA GLU A 143 17.60 -1.76 6.14
C GLU A 143 17.20 -3.16 6.61
N ILE A 144 15.94 -3.56 6.38
CA ILE A 144 15.43 -4.86 6.83
C ILE A 144 16.16 -6.00 6.14
N ILE A 145 16.25 -6.00 4.80
CA ILE A 145 16.94 -7.04 4.03
C ILE A 145 18.42 -7.13 4.41
N THR A 146 19.09 -6.00 4.65
CA THR A 146 20.49 -6.01 5.13
C THR A 146 20.59 -6.66 6.50
N GLY A 147 19.67 -6.36 7.41
CA GLY A 147 19.58 -6.96 8.73
C GLY A 147 19.31 -8.48 8.69
N LEU A 148 18.55 -8.95 7.70
CA LEU A 148 18.23 -10.37 7.50
C LEU A 148 19.38 -11.14 6.84
N ARG A 149 19.97 -10.61 5.76
CA ARG A 149 21.02 -11.28 4.98
C ARG A 149 22.40 -11.25 5.63
N LYS A 150 22.69 -10.19 6.39
CA LYS A 150 24.00 -10.01 7.04
C LYS A 150 23.83 -10.05 8.56
N SER A 151 23.54 -8.90 9.13
CA SER A 151 23.35 -8.72 10.57
C SER A 151 22.72 -7.37 10.83
N ARG A 152 21.85 -7.30 11.84
CA ARG A 152 21.35 -6.03 12.35
C ARG A 152 22.50 -5.14 12.86
N PRO A 153 22.39 -3.80 12.77
CA PRO A 153 23.22 -2.87 13.52
C PRO A 153 23.46 -3.30 14.98
N LYS A 154 24.70 -3.16 15.46
CA LYS A 154 25.14 -3.67 16.78
C LYS A 154 24.31 -3.13 17.96
N ASN A 155 23.76 -1.93 17.82
CA ASN A 155 22.93 -1.25 18.83
C ASN A 155 21.42 -1.43 18.60
N GLN A 156 21.01 -2.33 17.69
CA GLN A 156 19.61 -2.60 17.38
C GLN A 156 19.18 -3.95 17.95
N SER A 157 18.36 -3.89 18.99
CA SER A 157 17.72 -5.09 19.55
C SER A 157 16.77 -5.74 18.53
N LEU A 158 16.51 -7.04 18.71
CA LEU A 158 15.51 -7.74 17.91
C LEU A 158 14.13 -7.06 17.98
N ARG A 159 13.73 -6.57 19.16
CA ARG A 159 12.47 -5.84 19.34
C ARG A 159 12.40 -4.57 18.50
N GLN A 160 13.49 -3.81 18.43
CA GLN A 160 13.57 -2.61 17.60
C GLN A 160 13.49 -3.00 16.11
N PHE A 161 14.23 -4.01 15.69
CA PHE A 161 14.21 -4.51 14.31
C PHE A 161 12.82 -4.96 13.86
N LEU A 162 12.12 -5.77 14.66
CA LEU A 162 10.75 -6.17 14.38
C LEU A 162 9.77 -4.97 14.42
N SER A 163 10.08 -3.91 15.16
CA SER A 163 9.26 -2.70 15.16
C SER A 163 9.43 -1.87 13.89
N ILE A 164 10.62 -1.87 13.29
CA ILE A 164 10.85 -1.25 11.98
C ILE A 164 10.11 -2.03 10.89
N ALA A 165 10.22 -3.36 10.90
CA ALA A 165 9.49 -4.23 9.97
C ALA A 165 7.97 -4.06 10.06
N GLN A 166 7.43 -4.01 11.28
CA GLN A 166 6.00 -3.75 11.49
C GLN A 166 5.60 -2.32 11.06
N GLY A 167 6.51 -1.34 11.23
CA GLY A 167 6.32 0.03 10.75
C GLY A 167 6.22 0.09 9.22
N PHE A 168 7.10 -0.63 8.53
CA PHE A 168 7.06 -0.80 7.07
C PHE A 168 5.70 -1.34 6.61
N CYS A 169 5.20 -2.42 7.25
CA CYS A 169 3.90 -3.01 6.91
C CYS A 169 2.77 -1.99 6.98
N ARG A 170 2.61 -1.36 8.14
CA ARG A 170 1.51 -0.41 8.38
C ARG A 170 1.56 0.79 7.45
N MET A 171 2.76 1.30 7.16
CA MET A 171 2.91 2.49 6.33
C MET A 171 2.66 2.18 4.85
N LEU A 172 3.15 1.03 4.35
CA LEU A 172 2.90 0.60 2.97
C LEU A 172 1.42 0.27 2.78
N ASP A 173 0.80 -0.42 3.75
CA ASP A 173 -0.63 -0.71 3.74
C ASP A 173 -1.47 0.58 3.74
N ALA A 174 -1.18 1.52 4.63
CA ALA A 174 -1.90 2.79 4.69
C ALA A 174 -1.75 3.62 3.41
N HIS A 175 -0.55 3.62 2.81
CA HIS A 175 -0.25 4.30 1.56
C HIS A 175 -1.10 3.78 0.40
N HIS A 176 -1.08 2.47 0.15
CA HIS A 176 -1.91 1.86 -0.89
C HIS A 176 -3.41 2.04 -0.62
N ASN A 177 -3.83 1.94 0.65
CA ASN A 177 -5.23 2.16 1.03
C ASN A 177 -5.69 3.59 0.72
N ILE A 178 -4.83 4.61 0.92
CA ILE A 178 -5.14 6.00 0.56
C ILE A 178 -5.25 6.15 -0.96
N GLU A 179 -4.34 5.56 -1.72
CA GLU A 179 -4.36 5.59 -3.18
C GLU A 179 -5.63 4.98 -3.74
N GLU A 180 -5.97 3.75 -3.35
CA GLU A 180 -7.15 3.06 -3.85
C GLU A 180 -8.45 3.74 -3.44
N SER A 181 -8.50 4.31 -2.24
CA SER A 181 -9.71 4.94 -1.69
C SER A 181 -9.96 6.34 -2.25
N TYR A 182 -8.90 7.12 -2.48
CA TYR A 182 -9.03 8.55 -2.74
C TYR A 182 -8.37 9.00 -4.05
N PHE A 183 -7.23 8.41 -4.43
CA PHE A 183 -6.42 8.92 -5.53
C PHE A 183 -6.74 8.25 -6.87
N PHE A 184 -6.67 6.92 -6.91
CA PHE A 184 -6.93 6.12 -8.10
C PHE A 184 -8.34 6.34 -8.68
N PRO A 185 -9.42 6.50 -7.89
CA PRO A 185 -10.73 6.81 -8.45
C PRO A 185 -10.77 8.13 -9.23
N ILE A 186 -9.92 9.11 -8.88
CA ILE A 186 -9.81 10.38 -9.61
C ILE A 186 -9.03 10.15 -10.90
N LEU A 187 -7.87 9.49 -10.82
CA LEU A 187 -7.02 9.21 -11.99
C LEU A 187 -7.72 8.34 -13.03
N ALA A 188 -8.46 7.32 -12.57
CA ALA A 188 -9.22 6.39 -13.40
C ALA A 188 -10.27 7.08 -14.29
N LYS A 189 -10.67 8.33 -14.00
CA LYS A 189 -11.59 9.07 -14.88
C LYS A 189 -11.00 9.28 -16.28
N LYS A 190 -9.67 9.37 -16.39
CA LYS A 190 -8.99 9.70 -17.65
C LYS A 190 -7.81 8.80 -17.99
N MET A 191 -7.25 8.07 -17.03
CA MET A 191 -6.03 7.28 -17.21
C MET A 191 -6.35 5.78 -17.16
N PRO A 192 -6.22 5.05 -18.28
CA PRO A 192 -6.57 3.63 -18.36
C PRO A 192 -5.83 2.73 -17.36
N ALA A 193 -4.57 3.05 -17.03
CA ALA A 193 -3.76 2.28 -16.07
C ALA A 193 -4.40 2.17 -14.66
N PHE A 194 -5.29 3.12 -14.31
CA PHE A 194 -5.99 3.17 -13.02
C PHE A 194 -7.46 2.71 -13.12
N GLN A 195 -7.97 2.45 -14.33
CA GLN A 195 -9.36 2.05 -14.54
C GLN A 195 -9.59 0.61 -14.09
N LYS A 196 -10.71 0.35 -13.42
CA LYS A 196 -11.21 -1.02 -13.21
C LYS A 196 -11.93 -1.44 -14.50
N HIS A 197 -11.26 -2.11 -15.43
CA HIS A 197 -11.95 -2.69 -16.58
C HIS A 197 -12.55 -4.06 -16.22
N ASN A 198 -13.59 -4.46 -16.94
CA ASN A 198 -14.42 -5.62 -16.61
C ASN A 198 -13.58 -6.89 -16.36
N LYS A 199 -13.66 -7.40 -15.12
CA LYS A 199 -12.97 -8.58 -14.55
C LYS A 199 -11.47 -8.43 -14.23
N GLU A 200 -10.79 -7.45 -14.78
CA GLU A 200 -9.38 -7.15 -14.48
C GLU A 200 -9.27 -5.70 -13.98
N HIS A 201 -8.93 -5.54 -12.70
CA HIS A 201 -8.56 -4.22 -12.21
C HIS A 201 -7.34 -3.72 -12.98
N GLY A 202 -7.26 -2.42 -13.27
CA GLY A 202 -6.10 -1.80 -13.92
C GLY A 202 -4.78 -2.20 -13.27
N GLU A 203 -3.71 -2.21 -14.06
CA GLU A 203 -2.39 -2.77 -13.71
C GLU A 203 -1.92 -2.34 -12.32
N MET A 204 -2.11 -1.07 -11.95
CA MET A 204 -1.70 -0.54 -10.64
C MET A 204 -2.44 -1.21 -9.47
N ILE A 205 -3.75 -1.40 -9.59
CA ILE A 205 -4.57 -2.08 -8.57
C ILE A 205 -4.23 -3.57 -8.54
N ALA A 206 -3.87 -4.17 -9.69
CA ALA A 206 -3.43 -5.56 -9.72
C ALA A 206 -2.11 -5.77 -8.97
N HIS A 207 -1.19 -4.80 -9.03
CA HIS A 207 0.02 -4.81 -8.22
C HIS A 207 -0.29 -4.73 -6.73
N HIS A 208 -1.14 -3.78 -6.29
CA HIS A 208 -1.52 -3.65 -4.88
C HIS A 208 -2.04 -4.97 -4.30
N ARG A 209 -2.94 -5.67 -5.01
CA ARG A 209 -3.46 -6.97 -4.54
C ARG A 209 -2.36 -8.00 -4.29
N GLN A 210 -1.36 -8.07 -5.16
CA GLN A 210 -0.24 -9.00 -4.99
C GLN A 210 0.67 -8.57 -3.84
N ILE A 211 0.91 -7.28 -3.70
CA ILE A 211 1.72 -6.72 -2.62
C ILE A 211 1.04 -6.97 -1.27
N HIS A 212 -0.25 -6.64 -1.10
CA HIS A 212 -1.00 -6.90 0.14
C HIS A 212 -0.99 -8.38 0.52
N LYS A 213 -1.14 -9.30 -0.45
CA LYS A 213 -1.05 -10.74 -0.16
C LYS A 213 0.31 -11.16 0.42
N GLY A 214 1.41 -10.55 -0.01
CA GLY A 214 2.74 -10.77 0.58
C GLY A 214 2.88 -10.07 1.92
N LEU A 215 2.40 -8.83 2.01
CA LEU A 215 2.47 -7.98 3.19
C LEU A 215 1.71 -8.57 4.37
N ASP A 216 0.52 -9.13 4.16
CA ASP A 216 -0.29 -9.78 5.19
C ASP A 216 0.50 -10.91 5.89
N LYS A 217 1.12 -11.79 5.09
CA LYS A 217 1.92 -12.90 5.63
C LYS A 217 3.16 -12.42 6.36
N PHE A 218 3.79 -11.37 5.84
CA PHE A 218 4.96 -10.75 6.46
C PHE A 218 4.60 -10.10 7.80
N GLU A 219 3.49 -9.36 7.86
CA GLU A 219 3.00 -8.72 9.08
C GLU A 219 2.58 -9.78 10.12
N ASP A 220 1.88 -10.83 9.73
CA ASP A 220 1.51 -11.95 10.61
C ASP A 220 2.74 -12.56 11.28
N TYR A 221 3.79 -12.84 10.48
CA TYR A 221 5.06 -13.37 11.00
C TYR A 221 5.73 -12.42 11.99
N VAL A 222 5.81 -11.13 11.64
CA VAL A 222 6.41 -10.11 12.50
C VAL A 222 5.62 -9.98 13.81
N ASN A 223 4.30 -10.00 13.75
CA ASN A 223 3.44 -9.92 14.93
C ASN A 223 3.59 -11.15 15.84
N ALA A 224 3.64 -12.36 15.28
CA ALA A 224 3.88 -13.60 16.02
C ALA A 224 5.26 -13.61 16.71
N CYS A 225 6.30 -13.10 16.03
CA CYS A 225 7.63 -12.96 16.63
C CYS A 225 7.65 -11.93 17.77
N LYS A 226 6.89 -10.83 17.62
CA LYS A 226 6.81 -9.77 18.64
C LYS A 226 6.01 -10.20 19.86
N SER A 227 4.98 -11.03 19.70
CA SER A 227 4.18 -11.56 20.80
C SER A 227 4.87 -12.69 21.56
N GLY A 228 5.90 -13.31 20.95
CA GLY A 228 6.55 -14.51 21.48
C GLY A 228 5.82 -15.80 21.14
N GLU A 229 4.80 -15.75 20.26
CA GLU A 229 4.11 -16.93 19.74
C GLU A 229 5.02 -17.76 18.82
N LYS A 230 5.92 -17.09 18.09
CA LYS A 230 6.89 -17.72 17.19
C LYS A 230 8.30 -17.22 17.50
N ASP A 231 9.30 -18.11 17.44
CA ASP A 231 10.70 -17.72 17.50
C ASP A 231 11.14 -17.05 16.19
N PHE A 232 11.95 -15.99 16.32
CA PHE A 232 12.47 -15.27 15.17
C PHE A 232 13.52 -16.09 14.41
N VAL A 233 13.31 -16.26 13.12
CA VAL A 233 14.19 -16.93 12.17
C VAL A 233 14.39 -16.02 10.95
N ALA A 234 15.64 -15.58 10.73
CA ALA A 234 15.93 -14.59 9.70
C ALA A 234 15.59 -15.07 8.28
N SER A 235 15.80 -16.35 7.97
CA SER A 235 15.47 -16.93 6.66
C SER A 235 13.97 -16.94 6.38
N ASP A 236 13.12 -17.29 7.35
CA ASP A 236 11.66 -17.28 7.21
C ASP A 236 11.17 -15.87 6.86
N MET A 237 11.65 -14.86 7.60
CA MET A 237 11.27 -13.47 7.36
C MET A 237 11.77 -12.96 6.00
N LEU A 238 12.96 -13.39 5.58
CA LEU A 238 13.54 -13.03 4.29
C LEU A 238 12.72 -13.59 3.13
N GLU A 239 12.35 -14.88 3.19
CA GLU A 239 11.51 -15.52 2.18
C GLU A 239 10.16 -14.81 2.02
N LEU A 240 9.55 -14.39 3.14
CA LEU A 240 8.30 -13.62 3.11
C LEU A 240 8.46 -12.28 2.40
N MET A 241 9.54 -11.54 2.67
CA MET A 241 9.82 -10.29 1.95
C MET A 241 10.06 -10.55 0.45
N GLU A 242 10.95 -11.48 0.12
CA GLU A 242 11.30 -11.79 -1.28
C GLU A 242 10.08 -12.26 -2.10
N SER A 243 9.05 -12.83 -1.45
CA SER A 243 7.82 -13.30 -2.11
C SER A 243 7.02 -12.20 -2.84
N PHE A 244 7.18 -10.93 -2.48
CA PHE A 244 6.52 -9.79 -3.13
C PHE A 244 7.49 -8.69 -3.58
N GLU A 245 8.80 -8.93 -3.51
CA GLU A 245 9.84 -7.94 -3.87
C GLU A 245 9.70 -7.45 -5.30
N LYS A 246 9.62 -8.39 -6.25
CA LYS A 246 9.60 -8.06 -7.68
C LYS A 246 8.41 -7.17 -8.05
N VAL A 247 7.22 -7.52 -7.55
CA VAL A 247 5.99 -6.76 -7.84
C VAL A 247 5.99 -5.41 -7.12
N LEU A 248 6.54 -5.34 -5.91
CA LEU A 248 6.72 -4.06 -5.20
C LEU A 248 7.61 -3.12 -6.01
N TRP A 249 8.79 -3.55 -6.44
CA TRP A 249 9.69 -2.68 -7.22
C TRP A 249 9.11 -2.22 -8.53
N GLN A 250 8.50 -3.13 -9.27
CA GLN A 250 7.81 -2.79 -10.50
C GLN A 250 6.72 -1.73 -10.26
N HIS A 251 5.89 -1.93 -9.24
CA HIS A 251 4.83 -1.01 -8.88
C HIS A 251 5.37 0.39 -8.51
N LEU A 252 6.37 0.47 -7.63
CA LEU A 252 6.92 1.76 -7.20
C LEU A 252 7.54 2.56 -8.37
N ASP A 253 8.09 1.88 -9.38
CA ASP A 253 8.69 2.53 -10.55
C ASP A 253 7.62 2.93 -11.57
N GLU A 254 6.69 2.03 -11.89
CA GLU A 254 5.66 2.27 -12.90
C GLU A 254 4.68 3.35 -12.48
N GLU A 255 4.31 3.41 -11.19
CA GLU A 255 3.40 4.45 -10.72
C GLU A 255 4.02 5.85 -10.85
N VAL A 256 5.30 6.01 -10.50
CA VAL A 256 6.02 7.29 -10.68
C VAL A 256 6.07 7.66 -12.17
N GLN A 257 6.25 6.68 -13.06
CA GLN A 257 6.20 6.92 -14.50
C GLN A 257 4.79 7.33 -14.98
N GLN A 258 3.75 6.66 -14.50
CA GLN A 258 2.36 7.00 -14.83
C GLN A 258 2.00 8.41 -14.37
N LEU A 259 2.48 8.81 -13.18
CA LEU A 259 2.28 10.14 -12.60
C LEU A 259 3.27 11.20 -13.11
N GLY A 260 4.20 10.82 -13.99
CA GLY A 260 5.22 11.69 -14.54
C GLY A 260 4.66 12.71 -15.52
N ALA A 261 5.33 13.86 -15.66
CA ALA A 261 4.79 14.99 -16.39
C ALA A 261 4.36 14.67 -17.84
N GLU A 262 5.18 13.91 -18.57
CA GLU A 262 4.91 13.57 -19.97
C GLU A 262 3.74 12.61 -20.15
N ASN A 263 3.42 11.79 -19.14
CA ASN A 263 2.24 10.93 -19.19
C ASN A 263 0.99 11.69 -18.73
N MET A 264 1.10 12.45 -17.63
CA MET A 264 -0.01 13.23 -17.07
C MET A 264 -0.58 14.23 -18.07
N ARG A 265 0.27 14.92 -18.83
CA ARG A 265 -0.14 15.91 -19.85
C ARG A 265 -0.92 15.34 -21.04
N LYS A 266 -0.93 14.01 -21.22
CA LYS A 266 -1.75 13.35 -22.25
C LYS A 266 -3.23 13.33 -21.87
N TYR A 267 -3.52 13.35 -20.57
CA TYR A 267 -4.86 13.13 -20.04
C TYR A 267 -5.43 14.34 -19.30
N TRP A 268 -4.57 15.20 -18.74
CA TRP A 268 -4.97 16.27 -17.84
C TRP A 268 -4.49 17.63 -18.33
N THR A 269 -5.30 18.67 -18.12
CA THR A 269 -4.82 20.07 -18.20
C THR A 269 -4.21 20.51 -16.86
N LEU A 270 -3.50 21.64 -16.86
CA LEU A 270 -2.93 22.22 -15.64
C LEU A 270 -4.02 22.65 -14.66
N GLU A 271 -5.13 23.18 -15.16
CA GLU A 271 -6.28 23.62 -14.35
C GLU A 271 -6.91 22.43 -13.63
N GLU A 272 -7.10 21.32 -14.34
CA GLU A 272 -7.64 20.09 -13.76
C GLU A 272 -6.68 19.48 -12.75
N LEU A 273 -5.38 19.47 -13.06
CA LEU A 273 -4.37 18.96 -12.14
C LEU A 273 -4.36 19.70 -10.82
N LYS A 274 -4.54 21.02 -10.80
CA LYS A 274 -4.62 21.82 -9.56
C LYS A 274 -5.77 21.38 -8.64
N MET A 275 -6.82 20.78 -9.20
CA MET A 275 -7.98 20.30 -8.44
C MET A 275 -7.78 18.92 -7.82
N ILE A 276 -6.73 18.19 -8.23
CA ILE A 276 -6.38 16.91 -7.61
C ILE A 276 -5.82 17.19 -6.20
N PRO A 277 -6.41 16.60 -5.14
CA PRO A 277 -5.92 16.75 -3.77
C PRO A 277 -4.45 16.32 -3.62
N MET A 278 -3.74 16.96 -2.69
CA MET A 278 -2.34 16.66 -2.32
C MET A 278 -2.25 16.51 -0.81
#